data_AF-A0A428NS93-F1
#
_entry.id   AF-A0A428NS93-F1
#
_cell.length_a   1.000
_cell.length_b   1.000
_cell.length_c   1.000
_cell.angle_alpha   90.00
_cell.angle_beta   90.00
_cell.angle_gamma   90.00
#
_symmetry.space_group_name_H-M   'P 1'
#
loop_
_entity.id
_entity.type
_entity.pdbx_description
1 polymer ?
#
loop_
_entity_poly.entity_id
_entity_poly.type
_entity_poly.pdbx_seq_one_letter_code
_entity_poly.pdbx_strand_id
1 'polypeptide(L)'
;MSNTADPQFREVKGRQGGSHIRSADLFRLDGRTVIITGGAGYLGIEVAGSILETGGDVICLDVLENPPAEPWSQLNDLAKKHDGQISYQRPDVTNAQAIPETFASFVPGLRYPIRGFVGCAGVSDNGPAHEFSIERFRRLMEINVTGTFAVAQAVALEMKKANVDGSMVLVASMSGTVVNKQGVNTAAYNTSKSGVLQLARSLAAEWGSRKGMPLIRVNSLSPGYIRTPATAEALKKPGMEEQWTGDNMGMAPMAHVLFNKFLTFSPQNPEWLNRDRLVLSNGHGCMLQYALLHLYGYDISMDDLKDFRVSITSNFRQYHRGLYANDYVGQKLGSKTPGHPEAKHTPGVEVTTGPLGQGVANAVGLAMAQAHTAAVFNKPGYTLIDNFTYCFLGDGCLMEGVASEASSLAGHLQLGNLICVYDDNHISIDGDIDCTFTEDVVKRYESYGWHVLTVDDGDGDLEAIAAAFKAAQQVKDKPSLIKVRTTIGYGSLLQGTYGVHGNPLKEEDIRLVKLKFGFDP
;
A
#
# COMPACT_ATOMS: atom_id res chain seq x y z
N MET A 1 -2.80 -32.57 17.55
CA MET A 1 -1.47 -31.95 17.39
C MET A 1 -1.48 -31.18 16.07
N SER A 2 -0.84 -30.01 16.04
CA SER A 2 -0.68 -29.19 14.82
C SER A 2 0.37 -29.82 13.90
N ASN A 3 0.11 -29.82 12.59
CA ASN A 3 1.04 -30.31 11.58
C ASN A 3 1.71 -29.15 10.82
N THR A 4 1.74 -27.93 11.38
CA THR A 4 2.33 -26.72 10.78
C THR A 4 3.79 -26.91 10.29
N ALA A 5 4.51 -27.86 10.89
CA ALA A 5 5.89 -28.22 10.55
C ALA A 5 6.01 -29.41 9.58
N ASP A 6 4.92 -30.08 9.24
CA ASP A 6 4.93 -31.31 8.46
C ASP A 6 4.81 -31.00 6.95
N PRO A 7 5.86 -31.22 6.16
CA PRO A 7 5.91 -30.84 4.74
C PRO A 7 4.83 -31.51 3.90
N GLN A 8 4.31 -32.68 4.32
CA GLN A 8 3.27 -33.40 3.56
C GLN A 8 1.92 -32.68 3.55
N PHE A 9 1.70 -31.75 4.49
CA PHE A 9 0.49 -30.92 4.58
C PHE A 9 0.73 -29.47 4.13
N ARG A 10 1.95 -29.14 3.68
CA ARG A 10 2.25 -27.86 3.01
C ARG A 10 1.93 -28.00 1.53
N GLU A 11 0.78 -27.49 1.13
CA GLU A 11 0.44 -27.46 -0.30
C GLU A 11 1.33 -26.42 -1.01
N VAL A 12 2.17 -26.90 -1.93
CA VAL A 12 2.82 -26.03 -2.92
C VAL A 12 1.80 -25.84 -4.03
N LYS A 13 1.07 -24.72 -4.03
CA LYS A 13 0.28 -24.37 -5.23
C LYS A 13 1.23 -24.34 -6.42
N GLY A 14 0.94 -25.16 -7.43
CA GLY A 14 1.60 -25.04 -8.72
C GLY A 14 1.56 -23.59 -9.19
N ARG A 15 2.63 -23.13 -9.85
CA ARG A 15 2.76 -21.74 -10.33
C ARG A 15 1.51 -21.37 -11.14
N GLN A 16 0.63 -20.54 -10.57
CA GLN A 16 -0.65 -20.19 -11.23
C GLN A 16 -0.47 -19.16 -12.35
N GLY A 17 0.71 -18.53 -12.45
CA GLY A 17 1.08 -17.62 -13.53
C GLY A 17 1.99 -18.28 -14.57
N GLY A 18 1.68 -18.03 -15.84
CA GLY A 18 2.50 -18.37 -17.00
C GLY A 18 2.21 -17.41 -18.15
N SER A 19 3.07 -17.35 -19.16
CA SER A 19 2.96 -16.43 -20.31
C SER A 19 1.64 -16.56 -21.10
N HIS A 20 0.87 -17.63 -20.87
CA HIS A 20 -0.36 -17.94 -21.58
C HIS A 20 -1.65 -17.65 -20.78
N ILE A 21 -1.56 -17.24 -19.51
CA ILE A 21 -2.72 -16.99 -18.65
C ILE A 21 -2.90 -15.48 -18.49
N ARG A 22 -4.08 -14.93 -18.82
CA ARG A 22 -4.33 -13.49 -18.65
C ARG A 22 -4.44 -13.19 -17.16
N SER A 23 -3.93 -12.03 -16.72
CA SER A 23 -4.00 -11.63 -15.31
C SER A 23 -5.43 -11.63 -14.77
N ALA A 24 -6.41 -11.23 -15.58
CA ALA A 24 -7.83 -11.25 -15.20
C ALA A 24 -8.33 -12.67 -14.85
N ASP A 25 -7.79 -13.71 -15.52
CA ASP A 25 -8.18 -15.10 -15.29
C ASP A 25 -7.63 -15.61 -13.94
N LEU A 26 -6.56 -14.99 -13.39
CA LEU A 26 -6.00 -15.34 -12.08
C LEU A 26 -6.90 -14.94 -10.90
N PHE A 27 -7.77 -13.94 -11.11
CA PHE A 27 -8.63 -13.36 -10.06
C PHE A 27 -10.08 -13.80 -10.17
N ARG A 28 -10.41 -14.69 -11.11
CA ARG A 28 -11.75 -15.26 -11.25
C ARG A 28 -12.16 -16.02 -10.00
N LEU A 29 -13.41 -15.82 -9.59
CA LEU A 29 -14.06 -16.46 -8.46
C LEU A 29 -15.17 -17.43 -8.90
N ASP A 30 -15.10 -17.90 -10.15
CA ASP A 30 -16.02 -18.89 -10.73
C ASP A 30 -16.28 -20.09 -9.82
N GLY A 31 -17.55 -20.46 -9.70
CA GLY A 31 -17.96 -21.65 -8.96
C GLY A 31 -17.80 -21.53 -7.45
N ARG A 32 -17.83 -20.31 -6.90
CA ARG A 32 -17.64 -20.04 -5.48
C ARG A 32 -18.76 -19.15 -4.96
N THR A 33 -19.21 -19.44 -3.74
CA THR A 33 -19.99 -18.50 -2.95
C THR A 33 -19.11 -17.83 -1.89
N VAL A 34 -19.25 -16.51 -1.74
CA VAL A 34 -18.52 -15.68 -0.78
C VAL A 34 -19.50 -15.04 0.20
N ILE A 35 -19.23 -15.21 1.48
CA ILE A 35 -19.99 -14.56 2.56
C ILE A 35 -19.37 -13.20 2.88
N ILE A 36 -20.18 -12.17 3.07
CA ILE A 36 -19.73 -10.83 3.47
C ILE A 36 -20.53 -10.39 4.70
N THR A 37 -19.87 -10.14 5.83
CA THR A 37 -20.54 -9.43 6.95
C THR A 37 -20.39 -7.93 6.79
N GLY A 38 -21.38 -7.14 7.23
CA GLY A 38 -21.40 -5.71 6.92
C GLY A 38 -21.76 -5.44 5.46
N GLY A 39 -22.47 -6.39 4.83
CA GLY A 39 -22.75 -6.38 3.40
C GLY A 39 -23.73 -5.28 2.94
N ALA A 40 -24.40 -4.61 3.88
CA ALA A 40 -25.17 -3.40 3.60
C ALA A 40 -24.36 -2.10 3.84
N GLY A 41 -23.17 -2.22 4.42
CA GLY A 41 -22.22 -1.13 4.58
C GLY A 41 -21.45 -0.84 3.29
N TYR A 42 -20.88 0.36 3.21
CA TYR A 42 -20.20 0.86 2.01
C TYR A 42 -19.14 -0.12 1.47
N LEU A 43 -18.18 -0.53 2.29
CA LEU A 43 -17.12 -1.46 1.86
C LEU A 43 -17.68 -2.84 1.51
N GLY A 44 -18.74 -3.29 2.21
CA GLY A 44 -19.41 -4.56 1.90
C GLY A 44 -20.05 -4.56 0.52
N ILE A 45 -20.72 -3.46 0.14
CA ILE A 45 -21.33 -3.27 -1.18
C ILE A 45 -20.28 -3.29 -2.29
N GLU A 46 -19.17 -2.56 -2.14
CA GLU A 46 -18.09 -2.50 -3.13
C GLU A 46 -17.42 -3.87 -3.33
N VAL A 47 -17.19 -4.60 -2.22
CA VAL A 47 -16.63 -5.95 -2.27
C VAL A 47 -17.60 -6.94 -2.92
N ALA A 48 -18.90 -6.84 -2.61
CA ALA A 48 -19.93 -7.65 -3.25
C ALA A 48 -19.93 -7.45 -4.78
N GLY A 49 -19.86 -6.19 -5.23
CA GLY A 49 -19.79 -5.87 -6.65
C GLY A 49 -18.58 -6.49 -7.34
N SER A 50 -17.41 -6.35 -6.73
CA SER A 50 -16.16 -6.92 -7.24
C SER A 50 -16.19 -8.46 -7.34
N ILE A 51 -16.85 -9.13 -6.40
CA ILE A 51 -17.00 -10.60 -6.43
C ILE A 51 -17.93 -11.03 -7.56
N LEU A 52 -19.04 -10.32 -7.77
CA LEU A 52 -19.97 -10.60 -8.86
C LEU A 52 -19.31 -10.41 -10.24
N GLU A 53 -18.56 -9.33 -10.45
CA GLU A 53 -17.82 -9.07 -11.69
C GLU A 53 -16.78 -10.17 -12.00
N THR A 54 -16.20 -10.74 -10.95
CA THR A 54 -15.24 -11.85 -11.03
C THR A 54 -15.91 -13.23 -11.05
N GLY A 55 -17.24 -13.30 -11.10
CA GLY A 55 -18.03 -14.52 -11.30
C GLY A 55 -18.34 -15.34 -10.05
N GLY A 56 -18.11 -14.78 -8.87
CA GLY A 56 -18.53 -15.40 -7.63
C GLY A 56 -19.96 -15.03 -7.25
N ASP A 57 -20.62 -15.93 -6.52
CA ASP A 57 -21.90 -15.63 -5.86
C ASP A 57 -21.65 -14.99 -4.49
N VAL A 58 -22.57 -14.14 -4.03
CA VAL A 58 -22.43 -13.34 -2.81
C VAL A 58 -23.62 -13.55 -1.86
N ILE A 59 -23.33 -13.78 -0.58
CA ILE A 59 -24.32 -13.69 0.49
C ILE A 59 -23.90 -12.58 1.45
N CYS A 60 -24.69 -11.51 1.50
CA CYS A 60 -24.49 -10.39 2.40
C CYS A 60 -25.22 -10.65 3.74
N LEU A 61 -24.48 -10.52 4.84
CA LEU A 61 -24.98 -10.62 6.21
C LEU A 61 -24.87 -9.24 6.86
N ASP A 62 -25.97 -8.71 7.39
CA ASP A 62 -25.96 -7.42 8.09
C ASP A 62 -27.13 -7.30 9.08
N VAL A 63 -27.01 -6.43 10.08
CA VAL A 63 -28.04 -6.26 11.13
C VAL A 63 -29.22 -5.40 10.64
N LEU A 64 -29.02 -4.63 9.57
CA LEU A 64 -30.06 -3.77 8.99
C LEU A 64 -31.26 -4.60 8.52
N GLU A 65 -32.46 -4.05 8.71
CA GLU A 65 -33.69 -4.74 8.31
C GLU A 65 -33.72 -5.01 6.80
N ASN A 66 -33.29 -4.02 6.01
CA ASN A 66 -33.15 -4.12 4.57
C ASN A 66 -31.83 -3.45 4.13
N PRO A 67 -31.17 -3.95 3.07
CA PRO A 67 -30.03 -3.27 2.49
C PRO A 67 -30.44 -1.94 1.82
N PRO A 68 -29.52 -0.97 1.65
CA PRO A 68 -29.80 0.26 0.93
C PRO A 68 -30.34 0.01 -0.48
N ALA A 69 -31.54 0.52 -0.77
CA ALA A 69 -32.30 0.15 -1.96
C ALA A 69 -31.56 0.38 -3.29
N GLU A 70 -30.93 1.56 -3.45
CA GLU A 70 -30.24 1.92 -4.69
C GLU A 70 -28.96 1.07 -4.91
N PRO A 71 -27.99 1.02 -3.97
CA PRO A 71 -26.83 0.13 -4.13
C PRO A 71 -27.21 -1.35 -4.28
N TRP A 72 -28.25 -1.80 -3.56
CA TRP A 72 -28.71 -3.17 -3.68
C TRP A 72 -29.30 -3.46 -5.07
N SER A 73 -30.06 -2.53 -5.66
CA SER A 73 -30.55 -2.67 -7.04
C SER A 73 -29.38 -2.79 -8.02
N GLN A 74 -28.34 -1.98 -7.86
CA GLN A 74 -27.15 -2.03 -8.72
C GLN A 74 -26.43 -3.38 -8.62
N LEU A 75 -26.28 -3.93 -7.41
CA LEU A 75 -25.71 -5.27 -7.23
C LEU A 75 -26.57 -6.37 -7.87
N ASN A 76 -27.91 -6.25 -7.83
CA ASN A 76 -28.79 -7.19 -8.52
C ASN A 76 -28.63 -7.13 -10.04
N ASP A 77 -28.47 -5.93 -10.61
CA ASP A 77 -28.26 -5.77 -12.05
C ASP A 77 -26.88 -6.27 -12.47
N LEU A 78 -25.87 -6.07 -11.61
CA LEU A 78 -24.52 -6.60 -11.80
C LEU A 78 -24.50 -8.14 -11.74
N ALA A 79 -25.22 -8.72 -10.77
CA ALA A 79 -25.39 -10.16 -10.66
C ALA A 79 -25.99 -10.75 -11.94
N LYS A 80 -27.09 -10.15 -12.46
CA LYS A 80 -27.68 -10.56 -13.75
C LYS A 80 -26.70 -10.43 -14.91
N LYS A 81 -25.94 -9.33 -14.98
CA LYS A 81 -24.97 -9.06 -16.05
C LYS A 81 -23.85 -10.10 -16.09
N HIS A 82 -23.44 -10.63 -14.94
CA HIS A 82 -22.31 -11.55 -14.80
C HIS A 82 -22.71 -13.01 -14.50
N ASP A 83 -23.98 -13.37 -14.66
CA ASP A 83 -24.54 -14.70 -14.30
C ASP A 83 -24.25 -15.12 -12.83
N GLY A 84 -24.15 -14.14 -11.93
CA GLY A 84 -23.95 -14.34 -10.50
C GLY A 84 -25.26 -14.32 -9.72
N GLN A 85 -25.21 -14.79 -8.48
CA GLN A 85 -26.30 -14.66 -7.50
C GLN A 85 -25.87 -13.78 -6.33
N ILE A 86 -26.79 -12.93 -5.87
CA ILE A 86 -26.65 -12.19 -4.63
C ILE A 86 -27.88 -12.39 -3.76
N SER A 87 -27.68 -12.60 -2.46
CA SER A 87 -28.78 -12.59 -1.47
C SER A 87 -28.36 -11.92 -0.17
N TYR A 88 -29.36 -11.59 0.66
CA TYR A 88 -29.19 -10.87 1.90
C TYR A 88 -29.81 -11.65 3.06
N GLN A 89 -29.12 -11.70 4.19
CA GLN A 89 -29.61 -12.28 5.44
C GLN A 89 -29.36 -11.31 6.59
N ARG A 90 -30.20 -11.39 7.62
CA ARG A 90 -30.17 -10.47 8.75
C ARG A 90 -29.71 -11.09 10.08
N PRO A 91 -28.46 -11.58 10.21
CA PRO A 91 -27.94 -11.94 11.52
C PRO A 91 -27.38 -10.72 12.27
N ASP A 92 -27.53 -10.73 13.58
CA ASP A 92 -26.68 -9.92 14.46
C ASP A 92 -25.42 -10.72 14.79
N VAL A 93 -24.26 -10.24 14.35
CA VAL A 93 -22.98 -10.92 14.57
C VAL A 93 -22.58 -10.99 16.05
N THR A 94 -23.19 -10.17 16.91
CA THR A 94 -22.99 -10.26 18.37
C THR A 94 -23.80 -11.38 19.02
N ASN A 95 -24.77 -11.96 18.30
CA ASN A 95 -25.49 -13.14 18.74
C ASN A 95 -24.86 -14.40 18.11
N ALA A 96 -23.69 -14.79 18.63
CA ALA A 96 -22.92 -15.92 18.11
C ALA A 96 -23.73 -17.24 18.05
N GLN A 97 -24.72 -17.43 18.94
CA GLN A 97 -25.57 -18.63 18.94
C GLN A 97 -26.53 -18.69 17.73
N ALA A 98 -26.95 -17.55 17.18
CA ALA A 98 -27.88 -17.48 16.05
C ALA A 98 -27.18 -17.65 14.68
N ILE A 99 -25.85 -17.53 14.63
CA ILE A 99 -25.10 -17.62 13.36
C ILE A 99 -25.23 -18.99 12.68
N PRO A 100 -25.07 -20.14 13.38
CA PRO A 100 -25.26 -21.45 12.75
C PRO A 100 -26.67 -21.68 12.21
N GLU A 101 -27.70 -21.19 12.91
CA GLU A 101 -29.10 -21.28 12.47
C GLU A 101 -29.34 -20.45 11.21
N THR A 102 -28.74 -19.25 11.16
CA THR A 102 -28.79 -18.41 9.95
C THR A 102 -28.14 -19.11 8.77
N PHE A 103 -26.98 -19.75 8.95
CA PHE A 103 -26.34 -20.51 7.87
C PHE A 103 -27.19 -21.70 7.42
N ALA A 104 -27.80 -22.43 8.35
CA ALA A 104 -28.66 -23.56 8.03
C ALA A 104 -29.88 -23.17 7.17
N SER A 105 -30.33 -21.91 7.23
CA SER A 105 -31.49 -21.46 6.46
C SER A 105 -31.20 -21.24 4.96
N PHE A 106 -29.97 -20.88 4.59
CA PHE A 106 -29.63 -20.54 3.20
C PHE A 106 -28.64 -21.49 2.53
N VAL A 107 -27.76 -22.18 3.29
CA VAL A 107 -26.73 -23.06 2.73
C VAL A 107 -27.29 -24.14 1.79
N PRO A 108 -28.43 -24.81 2.09
CA PRO A 108 -28.99 -25.81 1.18
C PRO A 108 -29.43 -25.27 -0.18
N GLY A 109 -29.67 -23.96 -0.30
CA GLY A 109 -30.12 -23.30 -1.53
C GLY A 109 -28.98 -22.72 -2.39
N LEU A 110 -27.72 -22.86 -1.98
CA LEU A 110 -26.60 -22.26 -2.69
C LEU A 110 -26.29 -23.01 -4.00
N ARG A 111 -26.04 -22.24 -5.07
CA ARG A 111 -25.56 -22.77 -6.37
C ARG A 111 -24.16 -23.37 -6.26
N TYR A 112 -23.29 -22.78 -5.43
CA TYR A 112 -21.90 -23.17 -5.25
C TYR A 112 -21.53 -23.32 -3.77
N PRO A 113 -20.51 -24.13 -3.44
CA PRO A 113 -20.04 -24.23 -2.06
C PRO A 113 -19.44 -22.89 -1.60
N ILE A 114 -19.57 -22.62 -0.30
CA ILE A 114 -18.93 -21.47 0.32
C ILE A 114 -17.41 -21.69 0.30
N ARG A 115 -16.69 -20.81 -0.40
CA ARG A 115 -15.22 -20.83 -0.51
C ARG A 115 -14.57 -19.48 -0.17
N GLY A 116 -15.37 -18.48 0.18
CA GLY A 116 -14.91 -17.15 0.55
C GLY A 116 -15.61 -16.58 1.78
N PHE A 117 -14.88 -15.79 2.56
CA PHE A 117 -15.46 -14.93 3.59
C PHE A 117 -14.75 -13.59 3.65
N VAL A 118 -15.51 -12.49 3.71
CA VAL A 118 -15.01 -11.16 3.99
C VAL A 118 -15.69 -10.61 5.25
N GLY A 119 -14.91 -10.48 6.32
CA GLY A 119 -15.40 -9.96 7.60
C GLY A 119 -15.37 -8.44 7.64
N CYS A 120 -16.47 -7.78 7.26
CA CYS A 120 -16.54 -6.33 7.07
C CYS A 120 -17.56 -5.61 7.99
N ALA A 121 -18.23 -6.32 8.91
CA ALA A 121 -19.20 -5.72 9.84
C ALA A 121 -18.62 -4.76 10.91
N GLY A 122 -17.29 -4.66 10.99
CA GLY A 122 -16.65 -3.92 12.07
C GLY A 122 -17.02 -2.43 12.11
N VAL A 123 -17.21 -1.90 13.31
CA VAL A 123 -17.63 -0.52 13.57
C VAL A 123 -16.54 0.29 14.28
N SER A 124 -16.61 1.62 14.17
CA SER A 124 -15.79 2.57 14.92
C SER A 124 -16.62 3.25 15.99
N ASP A 125 -16.06 3.39 17.19
CA ASP A 125 -16.61 4.22 18.26
C ASP A 125 -15.46 4.88 19.01
N ASN A 126 -15.44 6.20 19.03
CA ASN A 126 -14.29 7.01 19.43
C ASN A 126 -14.66 7.83 20.68
N GLY A 127 -13.68 8.06 21.55
CA GLY A 127 -13.85 8.87 22.76
C GLY A 127 -12.63 8.80 23.69
N PRO A 128 -12.42 9.84 24.53
CA PRO A 128 -11.30 9.87 25.48
C PRO A 128 -11.29 8.62 26.35
N ALA A 129 -10.12 7.97 26.49
CA ALA A 129 -10.03 6.68 27.18
C ALA A 129 -10.52 6.72 28.63
N HIS A 130 -10.34 7.85 29.34
CA HIS A 130 -10.78 8.03 30.72
C HIS A 130 -12.29 8.26 30.88
N GLU A 131 -13.01 8.57 29.78
CA GLU A 131 -14.47 8.76 29.75
C GLU A 131 -15.18 7.66 28.96
N PHE A 132 -14.42 6.74 28.35
CA PHE A 132 -14.98 5.69 27.50
C PHE A 132 -15.56 4.58 28.37
N SER A 133 -16.89 4.38 28.30
CA SER A 133 -17.55 3.38 29.15
C SER A 133 -17.12 1.96 28.79
N ILE A 134 -17.08 1.10 29.81
CA ILE A 134 -16.75 -0.32 29.62
C ILE A 134 -17.80 -1.01 28.74
N GLU A 135 -19.06 -0.60 28.81
CA GLU A 135 -20.14 -1.11 27.96
C GLU A 135 -19.87 -0.82 26.48
N ARG A 136 -19.44 0.40 26.13
CA ARG A 136 -19.03 0.74 24.76
C ARG A 136 -17.83 -0.07 24.32
N PHE A 137 -16.84 -0.25 25.21
CA PHE A 137 -15.65 -1.04 24.92
C PHE A 137 -16.02 -2.51 24.63
N ARG A 138 -16.84 -3.12 25.49
CA ARG A 138 -17.33 -4.50 25.34
C ARG A 138 -18.11 -4.66 24.04
N ARG A 139 -19.04 -3.76 23.74
CA ARG A 139 -19.81 -3.79 22.49
C ARG A 139 -18.90 -3.77 21.26
N LEU A 140 -17.86 -2.94 21.29
CA LEU A 140 -16.94 -2.80 20.17
C LEU A 140 -16.09 -4.05 19.97
N MET A 141 -15.62 -4.67 21.06
CA MET A 141 -14.96 -5.98 21.01
C MET A 141 -15.90 -7.10 20.52
N GLU A 142 -17.14 -7.07 20.97
CA GLU A 142 -18.14 -8.09 20.61
C GLU A 142 -18.47 -8.06 19.12
N ILE A 143 -18.62 -6.87 18.53
CA ILE A 143 -18.85 -6.73 17.10
C ILE A 143 -17.58 -7.05 16.32
N ASN A 144 -16.48 -6.36 16.62
CA ASN A 144 -15.29 -6.37 15.76
C ASN A 144 -14.51 -7.68 15.87
N VAL A 145 -14.41 -8.26 17.06
CA VAL A 145 -13.58 -9.44 17.33
C VAL A 145 -14.44 -10.70 17.44
N THR A 146 -15.36 -10.74 18.42
CA THR A 146 -16.18 -11.95 18.67
C THR A 146 -17.05 -12.28 17.48
N GLY A 147 -17.78 -11.31 16.91
CA GLY A 147 -18.65 -11.50 15.77
C GLY A 147 -17.90 -11.91 14.49
N THR A 148 -16.74 -11.30 14.24
CA THR A 148 -15.85 -11.72 13.15
C THR A 148 -15.42 -13.18 13.31
N PHE A 149 -15.03 -13.58 14.52
CA PHE A 149 -14.65 -14.96 14.80
C PHE A 149 -15.83 -15.93 14.65
N ALA A 150 -17.01 -15.60 15.18
CA ALA A 150 -18.19 -16.46 15.13
C ALA A 150 -18.60 -16.77 13.68
N VAL A 151 -18.60 -15.76 12.81
CA VAL A 151 -18.92 -15.96 11.38
C VAL A 151 -17.78 -16.68 10.65
N ALA A 152 -16.51 -16.35 10.93
CA ALA A 152 -15.38 -17.09 10.37
C ALA A 152 -15.43 -18.59 10.71
N GLN A 153 -15.79 -18.91 11.96
CA GLN A 153 -15.96 -20.28 12.42
C GLN A 153 -17.09 -20.98 11.67
N ALA A 154 -18.27 -20.35 11.53
CA ALA A 154 -19.38 -20.92 10.77
C ALA A 154 -18.99 -21.21 9.32
N VAL A 155 -18.31 -20.27 8.65
CA VAL A 155 -17.82 -20.47 7.27
C VAL A 155 -16.80 -21.62 7.20
N ALA A 156 -15.84 -21.67 8.12
CA ALA A 156 -14.85 -22.74 8.15
C ALA A 156 -15.48 -24.13 8.35
N LEU A 157 -16.56 -24.21 9.14
CA LEU A 157 -17.32 -25.44 9.31
C LEU A 157 -18.05 -25.85 8.02
N GLU A 158 -18.62 -24.92 7.27
CA GLU A 158 -19.23 -25.23 5.97
C GLU A 158 -18.20 -25.66 4.92
N MET A 159 -17.04 -24.98 4.85
CA MET A 159 -15.90 -25.41 4.01
C MET A 159 -15.45 -26.83 4.36
N LYS A 160 -15.35 -27.14 5.66
CA LYS A 160 -15.01 -28.47 6.15
C LYS A 160 -16.05 -29.52 5.77
N LYS A 161 -17.34 -29.24 5.98
CA LYS A 161 -18.44 -30.16 5.64
C LYS A 161 -18.45 -30.49 4.14
N ALA A 162 -18.22 -29.48 3.30
CA ALA A 162 -18.13 -29.66 1.85
C ALA A 162 -16.76 -30.21 1.38
N ASN A 163 -15.77 -30.32 2.29
CA ASN A 163 -14.39 -30.69 1.99
C ASN A 163 -13.78 -29.86 0.84
N VAL A 164 -13.89 -28.53 0.96
CA VAL A 164 -13.39 -27.59 -0.03
C VAL A 164 -12.40 -26.59 0.58
N ASP A 165 -11.37 -26.26 -0.18
CA ASP A 165 -10.44 -25.20 0.19
C ASP A 165 -11.08 -23.82 0.04
N GLY A 166 -10.61 -22.87 0.84
CA GLY A 166 -11.20 -21.55 0.95
C GLY A 166 -10.21 -20.44 1.23
N SER A 167 -10.71 -19.21 1.17
CA SER A 167 -9.97 -18.03 1.59
C SER A 167 -10.85 -17.03 2.34
N MET A 168 -10.28 -16.43 3.37
CA MET A 168 -10.93 -15.43 4.20
C MET A 168 -10.12 -14.15 4.24
N VAL A 169 -10.81 -13.01 4.24
CA VAL A 169 -10.24 -11.68 4.45
C VAL A 169 -10.96 -11.03 5.61
N LEU A 170 -10.24 -10.74 6.70
CA LEU A 170 -10.81 -10.05 7.85
C LEU A 170 -10.46 -8.56 7.78
N VAL A 171 -11.46 -7.68 7.74
CA VAL A 171 -11.24 -6.24 7.64
C VAL A 171 -10.87 -5.68 9.02
N ALA A 172 -9.58 -5.47 9.21
CA ALA A 172 -8.99 -4.80 10.36
C ALA A 172 -9.00 -3.28 10.15
N SER A 173 -7.87 -2.62 10.37
CA SER A 173 -7.61 -1.19 10.13
C SER A 173 -6.11 -0.92 10.31
N MET A 174 -5.57 0.10 9.65
CA MET A 174 -4.24 0.63 10.00
C MET A 174 -4.14 0.96 11.50
N SER A 175 -5.24 1.39 12.12
CA SER A 175 -5.35 1.69 13.55
C SER A 175 -5.14 0.46 14.44
N GLY A 176 -5.16 -0.75 13.89
CA GLY A 176 -4.79 -1.97 14.62
C GLY A 176 -3.28 -2.16 14.78
N THR A 177 -2.46 -1.41 14.03
CA THR A 177 -0.98 -1.46 14.12
C THR A 177 -0.36 -0.15 14.59
N VAL A 178 -1.15 0.93 14.70
CA VAL A 178 -0.67 2.25 15.11
C VAL A 178 -1.56 2.87 16.18
N VAL A 179 -1.07 3.93 16.82
CA VAL A 179 -1.88 4.82 17.67
C VAL A 179 -2.26 6.05 16.87
N ASN A 180 -3.55 6.35 16.75
CA ASN A 180 -4.01 7.56 16.05
C ASN A 180 -3.80 8.78 16.97
N LYS A 181 -3.00 9.75 16.52
CA LYS A 181 -2.69 10.99 17.27
C LYS A 181 -3.65 12.14 16.89
N GLN A 182 -3.42 13.35 17.42
CA GLN A 182 -4.14 14.60 17.08
C GLN A 182 -5.63 14.63 17.47
N GLY A 183 -5.96 14.20 18.70
CA GLY A 183 -7.31 14.30 19.25
C GLY A 183 -8.29 13.21 18.77
N VAL A 184 -7.80 12.21 18.02
CA VAL A 184 -8.57 11.05 17.59
C VAL A 184 -8.51 9.95 18.65
N ASN A 185 -9.32 10.12 19.71
CA ASN A 185 -9.33 9.20 20.84
C ASN A 185 -9.95 7.84 20.47
N THR A 186 -9.11 6.81 20.27
CA THR A 186 -9.51 5.55 19.62
C THR A 186 -9.00 4.30 20.34
N ALA A 187 -8.62 4.39 21.62
CA ALA A 187 -8.02 3.28 22.37
C ALA A 187 -8.82 1.95 22.24
N ALA A 188 -10.15 2.01 22.41
CA ALA A 188 -11.03 0.85 22.26
C ALA A 188 -11.06 0.31 20.82
N TYR A 189 -11.22 1.21 19.84
CA TYR A 189 -11.24 0.86 18.42
C TYR A 189 -9.92 0.22 17.97
N ASN A 190 -8.79 0.86 18.27
CA ASN A 190 -7.45 0.36 17.93
C ASN A 190 -7.23 -1.02 18.53
N THR A 191 -7.53 -1.20 19.82
CA THR A 191 -7.44 -2.50 20.50
C THR A 191 -8.27 -3.57 19.80
N SER A 192 -9.52 -3.26 19.43
CA SER A 192 -10.39 -4.23 18.74
C SER A 192 -9.84 -4.62 17.37
N LYS A 193 -9.28 -3.67 16.61
CA LYS A 193 -8.72 -3.92 15.28
C LYS A 193 -7.38 -4.65 15.37
N SER A 194 -6.57 -4.39 16.39
CA SER A 194 -5.42 -5.24 16.74
C SER A 194 -5.87 -6.68 17.06
N GLY A 195 -6.99 -6.82 17.77
CA GLY A 195 -7.63 -8.13 18.01
C GLY A 195 -7.96 -8.86 16.72
N VAL A 196 -8.54 -8.18 15.72
CA VAL A 196 -8.82 -8.76 14.40
C VAL A 196 -7.55 -9.15 13.65
N LEU A 197 -6.48 -8.35 13.72
CA LEU A 197 -5.19 -8.68 13.10
C LEU A 197 -4.59 -9.96 13.70
N GLN A 198 -4.57 -10.04 15.03
CA GLN A 198 -4.04 -11.21 15.70
C GLN A 198 -4.92 -12.44 15.46
N LEU A 199 -6.25 -12.26 15.45
CA LEU A 199 -7.20 -13.30 15.08
C LEU A 199 -6.90 -13.84 13.68
N ALA A 200 -6.74 -12.98 12.67
CA ALA A 200 -6.42 -13.40 11.30
C ALA A 200 -5.14 -14.27 11.25
N ARG A 201 -4.07 -13.85 11.94
CA ARG A 201 -2.81 -14.60 12.02
C ARG A 201 -2.99 -15.96 12.68
N SER A 202 -3.70 -16.01 13.81
CA SER A 202 -3.97 -17.26 14.53
C SER A 202 -4.80 -18.22 13.68
N LEU A 203 -5.87 -17.74 13.04
CA LEU A 203 -6.71 -18.54 12.16
C LEU A 203 -5.97 -19.04 10.91
N ALA A 204 -5.10 -18.21 10.33
CA ALA A 204 -4.26 -18.62 9.20
C ALA A 204 -3.33 -19.78 9.59
N ALA A 205 -2.67 -19.67 10.74
CA ALA A 205 -1.80 -20.72 11.25
C ALA A 205 -2.58 -22.00 11.59
N GLU A 206 -3.75 -21.86 12.22
CA GLU A 206 -4.57 -22.98 12.67
C GLU A 206 -5.34 -23.68 11.56
N TRP A 207 -5.85 -22.98 10.55
CA TRP A 207 -6.68 -23.60 9.51
C TRP A 207 -5.93 -23.84 8.21
N GLY A 208 -4.78 -23.18 8.01
CA GLY A 208 -3.96 -23.38 6.81
C GLY A 208 -3.21 -24.71 6.76
N SER A 209 -3.14 -25.48 7.86
CA SER A 209 -2.33 -26.72 7.92
C SER A 209 -2.82 -27.77 8.94
N ARG A 210 -4.07 -27.66 9.40
CA ARG A 210 -4.59 -28.55 10.45
C ARG A 210 -5.18 -29.82 9.89
N LYS A 211 -4.74 -30.96 10.44
CA LYS A 211 -5.26 -32.27 10.10
C LYS A 211 -6.79 -32.33 10.24
N GLY A 212 -7.46 -32.79 9.19
CA GLY A 212 -8.92 -32.91 9.14
C GLY A 212 -9.66 -31.59 8.90
N MET A 213 -8.96 -30.54 8.48
CA MET A 213 -9.53 -29.32 7.91
C MET A 213 -9.05 -29.21 6.45
N PRO A 214 -9.90 -28.73 5.51
CA PRO A 214 -9.42 -28.32 4.19
C PRO A 214 -8.49 -27.10 4.32
N LEU A 215 -7.76 -26.76 3.26
CA LEU A 215 -6.87 -25.60 3.26
C LEU A 215 -7.69 -24.31 3.30
N ILE A 216 -7.67 -23.63 4.45
CA ILE A 216 -8.32 -22.32 4.59
C ILE A 216 -7.24 -21.27 4.82
N ARG A 217 -7.07 -20.38 3.85
CA ARG A 217 -6.16 -19.24 3.96
C ARG A 217 -6.88 -18.08 4.62
N VAL A 218 -6.24 -17.41 5.56
CA VAL A 218 -6.82 -16.23 6.22
C VAL A 218 -5.82 -15.08 6.11
N ASN A 219 -6.29 -13.95 5.61
CA ASN A 219 -5.54 -12.69 5.57
C ASN A 219 -6.33 -11.58 6.26
N SER A 220 -5.66 -10.51 6.64
CA SER A 220 -6.32 -9.28 7.07
C SER A 220 -6.15 -8.18 6.03
N LEU A 221 -7.21 -7.41 5.80
CA LEU A 221 -7.13 -6.13 5.10
C LEU A 221 -7.11 -5.02 6.15
N SER A 222 -6.15 -4.11 6.08
CA SER A 222 -6.04 -2.98 7.02
C SER A 222 -6.20 -1.66 6.28
N PRO A 223 -7.43 -1.24 5.97
CA PRO A 223 -7.64 0.03 5.30
C PRO A 223 -7.09 1.19 6.13
N GLY A 224 -6.47 2.13 5.44
CA GLY A 224 -6.31 3.48 5.94
C GLY A 224 -7.62 4.25 5.89
N TYR A 225 -7.57 5.58 6.02
CA TYR A 225 -8.76 6.38 5.79
C TYR A 225 -9.20 6.25 4.33
N ILE A 226 -10.41 5.73 4.13
CA ILE A 226 -11.08 5.63 2.84
C ILE A 226 -12.34 6.49 2.89
N ARG A 227 -12.70 7.17 1.80
CA ARG A 227 -13.92 8.00 1.77
C ARG A 227 -15.15 7.11 1.78
N THR A 228 -15.84 7.08 2.91
CA THR A 228 -17.10 6.37 3.14
C THR A 228 -18.11 7.29 3.83
N PRO A 229 -19.43 6.97 3.81
CA PRO A 229 -20.43 7.69 4.59
C PRO A 229 -20.09 7.78 6.10
N ALA A 230 -19.50 6.72 6.67
CA ALA A 230 -19.09 6.68 8.07
C ALA A 230 -17.94 7.65 8.39
N THR A 231 -17.07 7.91 7.41
CA THR A 231 -15.99 8.91 7.53
C THR A 231 -16.41 10.30 7.05
N ALA A 232 -17.54 10.45 6.34
CA ALA A 232 -17.92 11.69 5.67
C ALA A 232 -18.11 12.87 6.64
N GLU A 233 -18.68 12.65 7.82
CA GLU A 233 -18.78 13.65 8.90
C GLU A 233 -17.40 14.04 9.44
N ALA A 234 -16.51 13.06 9.68
CA ALA A 234 -15.14 13.32 10.12
C ALA A 234 -14.32 14.09 9.06
N LEU A 235 -14.64 13.89 7.78
CA LEU A 235 -14.03 14.56 6.63
C LEU A 235 -14.57 15.99 6.39
N LYS A 236 -15.72 16.36 6.95
CA LYS A 236 -16.24 17.74 6.92
C LYS A 236 -15.55 18.69 7.91
N LYS A 237 -14.74 18.17 8.84
CA LYS A 237 -13.94 19.01 9.74
C LYS A 237 -12.94 19.81 8.90
N PRO A 238 -12.83 21.15 9.08
CA PRO A 238 -11.88 21.96 8.34
C PRO A 238 -10.46 21.38 8.47
N GLY A 239 -9.76 21.18 7.35
CA GLY A 239 -8.41 20.60 7.35
C GLY A 239 -8.29 19.09 7.19
N MET A 240 -9.36 18.30 7.33
CA MET A 240 -9.27 16.82 7.25
C MET A 240 -9.30 16.28 5.81
N GLU A 241 -10.08 16.91 4.91
CA GLU A 241 -10.08 16.57 3.48
C GLU A 241 -8.81 17.06 2.76
N GLU A 242 -8.18 18.07 3.33
CA GLU A 242 -6.97 18.74 2.87
C GLU A 242 -5.67 18.04 3.33
N GLN A 243 -5.79 16.92 4.07
CA GLN A 243 -4.67 16.25 4.74
C GLN A 243 -3.97 15.11 3.93
N TRP A 244 -4.18 14.93 2.61
CA TRP A 244 -3.83 13.66 1.91
C TRP A 244 -2.95 13.62 0.62
N THR A 245 -2.29 14.69 0.13
CA THR A 245 -1.25 14.59 -0.94
C THR A 245 -0.07 15.60 -0.91
N GLY A 246 1.15 15.25 -0.50
CA GLY A 246 2.31 16.05 -0.95
C GLY A 246 3.62 15.69 -0.29
N ASP A 247 4.63 15.27 -1.05
CA ASP A 247 6.00 15.18 -0.54
C ASP A 247 6.98 15.09 -1.71
N ASN A 248 7.36 16.22 -2.31
CA ASN A 248 8.18 16.17 -3.54
C ASN A 248 9.14 17.36 -3.72
N MET A 249 9.01 18.43 -2.94
CA MET A 249 9.74 19.68 -3.21
C MET A 249 11.19 19.67 -2.69
N GLY A 250 11.47 19.02 -1.55
CA GLY A 250 12.83 18.97 -0.98
C GLY A 250 13.81 18.10 -1.76
N MET A 251 13.32 17.04 -2.42
CA MET A 251 14.18 16.08 -3.13
C MET A 251 14.52 16.46 -4.57
N ALA A 252 13.87 17.48 -5.14
CA ALA A 252 14.04 17.84 -6.55
C ALA A 252 15.50 18.18 -6.94
N PRO A 253 16.30 18.92 -6.13
CA PRO A 253 17.71 19.19 -6.42
C PRO A 253 18.55 17.92 -6.58
N MET A 254 18.48 16.99 -5.61
CA MET A 254 19.26 15.76 -5.68
C MET A 254 18.80 14.80 -6.77
N ALA A 255 17.49 14.75 -7.05
CA ALA A 255 16.95 13.97 -8.16
C ALA A 255 17.39 14.52 -9.51
N HIS A 256 17.37 15.86 -9.68
CA HIS A 256 17.88 16.53 -10.86
C HIS A 256 19.36 16.22 -11.10
N VAL A 257 20.20 16.38 -10.08
CA VAL A 257 21.64 16.10 -10.18
C VAL A 257 21.90 14.64 -10.56
N LEU A 258 21.22 13.69 -9.92
CA LEU A 258 21.33 12.27 -10.23
C LEU A 258 20.98 11.99 -11.70
N PHE A 259 19.77 12.34 -12.14
CA PHE A 259 19.31 12.03 -13.50
C PHE A 259 20.13 12.75 -14.58
N ASN A 260 20.57 13.98 -14.32
CA ASN A 260 21.23 14.79 -15.34
C ASN A 260 22.73 14.48 -15.47
N LYS A 261 23.40 14.08 -14.38
CA LYS A 261 24.86 13.95 -14.34
C LYS A 261 25.39 12.53 -14.10
N PHE A 262 24.62 11.63 -13.46
CA PHE A 262 25.16 10.37 -12.93
C PHE A 262 24.40 9.11 -13.33
N LEU A 263 23.09 9.21 -13.57
CA LEU A 263 22.26 8.07 -13.92
C LEU A 263 22.46 7.71 -15.40
N THR A 264 22.85 6.47 -15.65
CA THR A 264 22.97 5.91 -16.99
C THR A 264 21.68 5.17 -17.34
N PHE A 265 20.87 5.70 -18.26
CA PHE A 265 19.58 5.10 -18.61
C PHE A 265 19.18 5.35 -20.06
N SER A 266 18.16 4.62 -20.52
CA SER A 266 17.61 4.76 -21.88
C SER A 266 16.08 4.79 -21.82
N PRO A 267 15.45 5.96 -21.92
CA PRO A 267 13.98 6.09 -21.94
C PRO A 267 13.33 5.31 -23.07
N GLN A 268 14.00 5.20 -24.21
CA GLN A 268 13.54 4.43 -25.39
C GLN A 268 13.77 2.92 -25.24
N ASN A 269 14.58 2.51 -24.26
CA ASN A 269 14.78 1.11 -23.92
C ASN A 269 14.85 0.93 -22.40
N PRO A 270 13.71 1.06 -21.68
CA PRO A 270 13.66 0.89 -20.24
C PRO A 270 14.10 -0.50 -19.79
N GLU A 271 14.19 -1.50 -20.68
CA GLU A 271 14.62 -2.86 -20.37
C GLU A 271 16.11 -3.09 -20.63
N TRP A 272 16.88 -2.05 -20.96
CA TRP A 272 18.33 -2.18 -21.16
C TRP A 272 18.99 -2.81 -19.92
N LEU A 273 19.54 -4.02 -20.09
CA LEU A 273 20.05 -4.81 -18.98
C LEU A 273 21.06 -4.07 -18.10
N ASN A 274 21.98 -3.31 -18.69
CA ASN A 274 23.06 -2.60 -17.98
C ASN A 274 22.77 -1.11 -17.74
N ARG A 275 21.51 -0.66 -17.78
CA ARG A 275 21.15 0.67 -17.27
C ARG A 275 21.30 0.73 -15.75
N ASP A 276 21.59 1.90 -15.19
CA ASP A 276 21.49 2.12 -13.76
C ASP A 276 20.06 1.93 -13.27
N ARG A 277 19.93 1.48 -12.02
CA ARG A 277 18.64 1.27 -11.36
C ARG A 277 18.35 2.43 -10.43
N LEU A 278 17.13 2.96 -10.43
CA LEU A 278 16.67 3.90 -9.42
C LEU A 278 15.47 3.34 -8.66
N VAL A 279 15.60 3.24 -7.33
CA VAL A 279 14.53 2.86 -6.43
C VAL A 279 14.13 4.05 -5.57
N LEU A 280 12.89 4.52 -5.70
CA LEU A 280 12.31 5.49 -4.78
C LEU A 280 11.68 4.75 -3.58
N SER A 281 12.44 4.54 -2.51
CA SER A 281 11.97 3.77 -1.35
C SER A 281 10.90 4.52 -0.54
N ASN A 282 11.04 5.83 -0.40
CA ASN A 282 9.97 6.71 0.08
C ASN A 282 8.95 6.96 -1.04
N GLY A 283 8.24 5.89 -1.44
CA GLY A 283 7.36 5.87 -2.61
C GLY A 283 6.22 6.89 -2.58
N HIS A 284 5.92 7.53 -1.44
CA HIS A 284 4.97 8.64 -1.40
C HIS A 284 5.44 9.86 -2.24
N GLY A 285 6.75 10.02 -2.44
CA GLY A 285 7.35 11.02 -3.35
C GLY A 285 7.30 10.66 -4.85
N CYS A 286 6.34 9.83 -5.25
CA CYS A 286 6.25 9.29 -6.61
C CYS A 286 6.02 10.34 -7.69
N MET A 287 5.40 11.48 -7.36
CA MET A 287 5.16 12.54 -8.34
C MET A 287 6.48 13.11 -8.88
N LEU A 288 7.51 13.24 -8.04
CA LEU A 288 8.86 13.61 -8.49
C LEU A 288 9.40 12.60 -9.51
N GLN A 289 9.29 11.31 -9.20
CA GLN A 289 9.76 10.25 -10.11
C GLN A 289 9.00 10.29 -11.43
N TYR A 290 7.67 10.44 -11.42
CA TYR A 290 6.87 10.53 -12.64
C TYR A 290 7.19 11.77 -13.47
N ALA A 291 7.38 12.92 -12.83
CA ALA A 291 7.78 14.15 -13.51
C ALA A 291 9.15 13.99 -14.20
N LEU A 292 10.11 13.35 -13.53
CA LEU A 292 11.42 13.06 -14.14
C LEU A 292 11.30 12.08 -15.30
N LEU A 293 10.53 10.99 -15.14
CA LEU A 293 10.29 10.04 -16.23
C LEU A 293 9.68 10.72 -17.46
N HIS A 294 8.71 11.61 -17.27
CA HIS A 294 8.16 12.43 -18.34
C HIS A 294 9.22 13.34 -18.99
N LEU A 295 9.96 14.12 -18.18
CA LEU A 295 10.95 15.09 -18.67
C LEU A 295 12.06 14.42 -19.48
N TYR A 296 12.47 13.22 -19.09
CA TYR A 296 13.49 12.46 -19.79
C TYR A 296 12.94 11.58 -20.92
N GLY A 297 11.64 11.61 -21.19
CA GLY A 297 11.06 10.98 -22.39
C GLY A 297 10.79 9.49 -22.26
N TYR A 298 10.54 8.98 -21.05
CA TYR A 298 9.87 7.69 -20.88
C TYR A 298 8.44 7.80 -21.40
N ASP A 299 7.76 6.66 -21.57
CA ASP A 299 6.36 6.60 -22.01
C ASP A 299 5.38 7.02 -20.90
N ILE A 300 5.53 8.27 -20.46
CA ILE A 300 4.70 9.04 -19.52
C ILE A 300 4.46 10.40 -20.17
N SER A 301 3.21 10.65 -20.56
CA SER A 301 2.80 11.92 -21.16
C SER A 301 2.46 12.96 -20.10
N MET A 302 2.35 14.23 -20.52
CA MET A 302 1.83 15.28 -19.65
C MET A 302 0.40 15.00 -19.19
N ASP A 303 -0.41 14.34 -20.02
CA ASP A 303 -1.78 13.97 -19.65
C ASP A 303 -1.77 12.85 -18.60
N ASP A 304 -0.82 11.90 -18.68
CA ASP A 304 -0.64 10.92 -17.61
C ASP A 304 -0.27 11.60 -16.27
N LEU A 305 0.50 12.70 -16.28
CA LEU A 305 0.79 13.47 -15.05
C LEU A 305 -0.45 14.21 -14.53
N LYS A 306 -1.29 14.76 -15.41
CA LYS A 306 -2.57 15.39 -15.03
C LYS A 306 -3.55 14.37 -14.44
N ASP A 307 -3.48 13.11 -14.89
CA ASP A 307 -4.27 11.99 -14.40
C ASP A 307 -3.64 11.31 -13.16
N PHE A 308 -2.74 11.98 -12.45
CA PHE A 308 -2.13 11.47 -11.22
C PHE A 308 -3.18 11.05 -10.19
N ARG A 309 -3.03 9.83 -9.66
CA ARG A 309 -3.96 9.19 -8.69
C ARG A 309 -5.40 9.00 -9.19
N VAL A 310 -5.68 9.21 -10.47
CA VAL A 310 -7.01 8.93 -11.04
C VAL A 310 -7.20 7.41 -11.14
N SER A 311 -8.05 6.89 -10.27
CA SER A 311 -8.42 5.47 -10.15
C SER A 311 -9.84 5.24 -10.70
N ILE A 312 -10.21 3.99 -10.99
CA ILE A 312 -11.53 3.56 -11.45
C ILE A 312 -12.68 4.14 -10.56
N THR A 313 -12.40 4.42 -9.29
CA THR A 313 -13.35 5.02 -8.34
C THR A 313 -13.54 6.54 -8.45
N SER A 314 -12.63 7.30 -9.08
CA SER A 314 -12.80 8.76 -9.24
C SER A 314 -13.73 9.16 -10.38
N ASN A 315 -13.99 8.28 -11.35
CA ASN A 315 -14.91 8.55 -12.46
C ASN A 315 -16.40 8.55 -12.05
N PHE A 316 -16.75 7.91 -10.93
CA PHE A 316 -18.10 8.01 -10.38
C PHE A 316 -18.40 9.40 -9.79
N ARG A 317 -17.37 10.14 -9.37
CA ARG A 317 -17.53 11.48 -8.76
C ARG A 317 -17.89 12.56 -9.77
N GLN A 318 -17.50 12.39 -11.04
CA GLN A 318 -17.79 13.36 -12.10
C GLN A 318 -19.24 13.27 -12.60
N TYR A 319 -19.91 12.12 -12.44
CA TYR A 319 -21.31 11.94 -12.83
C TYR A 319 -22.32 12.61 -11.87
N HIS A 320 -21.95 12.88 -10.61
CA HIS A 320 -22.88 13.39 -9.59
C HIS A 320 -22.87 14.91 -9.40
N ARG A 321 -21.97 15.65 -10.04
CA ARG A 321 -22.07 17.12 -10.15
C ARG A 321 -22.48 17.43 -11.57
N GLY A 322 -23.76 17.73 -11.78
CA GLY A 322 -24.38 17.99 -13.08
C GLY A 322 -23.78 19.17 -13.86
N LEU A 323 -22.54 19.04 -14.30
CA LEU A 323 -21.91 19.83 -15.33
C LEU A 323 -22.04 19.06 -16.64
N TYR A 324 -22.63 19.76 -17.60
CA TYR A 324 -23.14 19.24 -18.85
C TYR A 324 -22.09 18.46 -19.67
N ALA A 325 -22.61 17.42 -20.32
CA ALA A 325 -21.99 16.74 -21.44
C ALA A 325 -21.54 17.72 -22.52
N ASN A 326 -20.29 17.58 -22.96
CA ASN A 326 -19.86 17.32 -24.35
C ASN A 326 -18.32 17.49 -24.39
N ASP A 327 -17.63 16.62 -25.15
CA ASP A 327 -16.22 16.73 -25.57
C ASP A 327 -15.10 15.93 -24.87
N TYR A 328 -15.39 14.88 -24.10
CA TYR A 328 -14.36 13.86 -23.78
C TYR A 328 -14.78 12.45 -24.22
N VAL A 329 -14.71 12.22 -25.52
CA VAL A 329 -14.70 10.87 -26.11
C VAL A 329 -13.29 10.31 -25.94
N GLY A 330 -13.03 9.63 -24.83
CA GLY A 330 -11.76 8.95 -24.58
C GLY A 330 -11.41 8.69 -23.12
N GLN A 331 -12.32 8.12 -22.32
CA GLN A 331 -12.03 7.73 -20.94
C GLN A 331 -11.01 6.57 -20.91
N LYS A 332 -9.79 6.81 -20.42
CA LYS A 332 -8.78 5.75 -20.21
C LYS A 332 -8.87 5.18 -18.80
N LEU A 333 -9.10 3.88 -18.72
CA LEU A 333 -8.87 3.06 -17.53
C LEU A 333 -7.35 2.97 -17.26
N GLY A 334 -6.90 3.09 -16.01
CA GLY A 334 -5.52 2.79 -15.61
C GLY A 334 -4.49 3.89 -15.91
N SER A 335 -4.59 5.03 -15.22
CA SER A 335 -3.54 6.06 -15.23
C SER A 335 -2.17 5.46 -14.94
N LYS A 336 -1.15 5.81 -15.73
CA LYS A 336 0.24 5.35 -15.54
C LYS A 336 0.92 5.96 -14.31
N THR A 337 0.25 6.84 -13.58
CA THR A 337 0.81 7.60 -12.45
C THR A 337 0.01 7.34 -11.16
N PRO A 338 0.05 6.11 -10.61
CA PRO A 338 -0.64 5.74 -9.38
C PRO A 338 -0.08 6.47 -8.15
N GLY A 339 -0.81 6.42 -7.02
CA GLY A 339 -0.44 7.17 -5.80
C GLY A 339 0.84 6.74 -5.09
N HIS A 340 1.41 5.60 -5.49
CA HIS A 340 2.76 5.12 -5.20
C HIS A 340 3.29 4.41 -6.46
N PRO A 341 4.62 4.31 -6.68
CA PRO A 341 5.18 3.72 -7.89
C PRO A 341 4.82 2.24 -7.98
N GLU A 342 4.33 1.80 -9.13
CA GLU A 342 4.00 0.40 -9.40
C GLU A 342 4.84 -0.15 -10.55
N ALA A 343 5.69 -1.13 -10.23
CA ALA A 343 6.49 -1.80 -11.24
C ALA A 343 5.61 -2.51 -12.27
N LYS A 344 6.05 -2.50 -13.53
CA LYS A 344 5.32 -3.04 -14.70
C LYS A 344 4.04 -2.30 -15.07
N HIS A 345 3.62 -1.32 -14.28
CA HIS A 345 2.49 -0.43 -14.59
C HIS A 345 3.00 0.90 -15.15
N THR A 346 3.99 1.51 -14.49
CA THR A 346 4.62 2.76 -14.91
C THR A 346 5.98 2.48 -15.57
N PRO A 347 6.17 2.80 -16.87
CA PRO A 347 7.48 2.67 -17.53
C PRO A 347 8.59 3.43 -16.79
N GLY A 348 9.71 2.75 -16.51
CA GLY A 348 10.84 3.33 -15.76
C GLY A 348 10.74 3.22 -14.23
N VAL A 349 9.68 2.62 -13.69
CA VAL A 349 9.60 2.22 -12.27
C VAL A 349 10.13 0.80 -12.11
N GLU A 350 11.26 0.66 -11.42
CA GLU A 350 11.97 -0.62 -11.21
C GLU A 350 11.19 -1.59 -10.31
N VAL A 351 10.64 -1.06 -9.21
CA VAL A 351 10.00 -1.84 -8.14
C VAL A 351 8.79 -1.09 -7.60
N THR A 352 7.77 -1.83 -7.16
CA THR A 352 6.64 -1.23 -6.46
C THR A 352 7.06 -0.84 -5.06
N THR A 353 6.93 0.44 -4.72
CA THR A 353 7.25 1.00 -3.39
C THR A 353 6.04 1.72 -2.81
N GLY A 354 6.13 2.15 -1.54
CA GLY A 354 5.01 2.69 -0.77
C GLY A 354 5.06 2.19 0.67
N PRO A 355 5.07 0.87 0.89
CA PRO A 355 5.49 0.30 2.17
C PRO A 355 6.94 0.69 2.46
N LEU A 356 7.15 1.50 3.49
CA LEU A 356 8.45 2.07 3.82
C LEU A 356 9.47 0.96 4.17
N GLY A 357 10.75 1.24 3.93
CA GLY A 357 11.86 0.30 4.13
C GLY A 357 12.00 -0.80 3.06
N GLN A 358 10.91 -1.22 2.40
CA GLN A 358 10.95 -2.27 1.38
C GLN A 358 11.75 -1.86 0.14
N GLY A 359 11.69 -0.59 -0.28
CA GLY A 359 12.48 -0.09 -1.40
C GLY A 359 13.99 -0.18 -1.15
N VAL A 360 14.45 0.09 0.07
CA VAL A 360 15.86 -0.10 0.47
C VAL A 360 16.26 -1.57 0.30
N ALA A 361 15.44 -2.49 0.83
CA ALA A 361 15.70 -3.92 0.69
C ALA A 361 15.72 -4.39 -0.77
N ASN A 362 14.81 -3.87 -1.61
CA ASN A 362 14.81 -4.13 -3.05
C ASN A 362 16.08 -3.59 -3.73
N ALA A 363 16.54 -2.38 -3.38
CA ALA A 363 17.75 -1.79 -3.92
C ALA A 363 19.00 -2.63 -3.56
N VAL A 364 19.08 -3.14 -2.34
CA VAL A 364 20.12 -4.11 -1.93
C VAL A 364 20.06 -5.37 -2.80
N GLY A 365 18.87 -5.94 -3.01
CA GLY A 365 18.70 -7.11 -3.87
C GLY A 365 19.12 -6.86 -5.33
N LEU A 366 18.80 -5.69 -5.89
CA LEU A 366 19.23 -5.30 -7.23
C LEU A 366 20.75 -5.15 -7.33
N ALA A 367 21.38 -4.53 -6.32
CA ALA A 367 22.82 -4.41 -6.23
C ALA A 367 23.52 -5.78 -6.11
N MET A 368 22.97 -6.71 -5.30
CA MET A 368 23.44 -8.09 -5.23
C MET A 368 23.34 -8.81 -6.58
N ALA A 369 22.22 -8.64 -7.28
CA ALA A 369 22.00 -9.25 -8.59
C ALA A 369 22.99 -8.72 -9.63
N GLN A 370 23.26 -7.42 -9.65
CA GLN A 370 24.27 -6.82 -10.51
C GLN A 370 25.67 -7.38 -10.20
N ALA A 371 26.07 -7.42 -8.93
CA ALA A 371 27.39 -7.90 -8.52
C ALA A 371 27.60 -9.38 -8.90
N HIS A 372 26.58 -10.21 -8.67
CA HIS A 372 26.60 -11.62 -9.07
C HIS A 372 26.69 -11.77 -10.60
N THR A 373 25.85 -11.03 -11.35
CA THR A 373 25.82 -11.11 -12.81
C THR A 373 27.13 -10.64 -13.42
N ALA A 374 27.71 -9.55 -12.92
CA ALA A 374 29.02 -9.07 -13.31
C ALA A 374 30.12 -10.11 -13.08
N ALA A 375 30.14 -10.75 -11.90
CA ALA A 375 31.12 -11.80 -11.59
C ALA A 375 31.00 -13.04 -12.49
N VAL A 376 29.78 -13.41 -12.90
CA VAL A 376 29.54 -14.55 -13.79
C VAL A 376 29.98 -14.24 -15.23
N PHE A 377 29.60 -13.06 -15.75
CA PHE A 377 29.66 -12.79 -17.18
C PHE A 377 30.80 -11.87 -17.63
N ASN A 378 31.30 -10.96 -16.80
CA ASN A 378 32.42 -10.10 -17.18
C ASN A 378 33.69 -10.94 -17.38
N LYS A 379 34.51 -10.55 -18.36
CA LYS A 379 35.81 -11.17 -18.69
C LYS A 379 36.86 -10.10 -18.89
N PRO A 380 38.17 -10.41 -18.79
CA PRO A 380 39.22 -9.45 -19.12
C PRO A 380 39.01 -8.86 -20.52
N GLY A 381 38.96 -7.52 -20.61
CA GLY A 381 38.68 -6.80 -21.86
C GLY A 381 37.20 -6.66 -22.25
N TYR A 382 36.27 -7.27 -21.50
CA TYR A 382 34.83 -7.25 -21.76
C TYR A 382 34.04 -7.01 -20.46
N THR A 383 33.77 -5.74 -20.16
CA THR A 383 32.85 -5.34 -19.09
C THR A 383 31.43 -5.24 -19.66
N LEU A 384 30.61 -6.25 -19.37
CA LEU A 384 29.23 -6.31 -19.85
C LEU A 384 28.25 -5.70 -18.84
N ILE A 385 28.56 -5.84 -17.54
CA ILE A 385 27.71 -5.42 -16.42
C ILE A 385 28.54 -4.61 -15.42
N ASP A 386 28.20 -3.34 -15.28
CA ASP A 386 28.89 -2.36 -14.41
C ASP A 386 27.97 -1.25 -13.88
N ASN A 387 26.66 -1.38 -14.10
CA ASN A 387 25.68 -0.41 -13.64
C ASN A 387 25.63 -0.26 -12.12
N PHE A 388 25.18 0.91 -11.67
CA PHE A 388 24.87 1.22 -10.28
C PHE A 388 23.40 0.95 -9.95
N THR A 389 23.13 0.87 -8.64
CA THR A 389 21.79 0.95 -8.07
C THR A 389 21.73 2.15 -7.12
N TYR A 390 20.83 3.08 -7.40
CA TYR A 390 20.53 4.24 -6.58
C TYR A 390 19.24 4.03 -5.81
N CYS A 391 19.20 4.48 -4.55
CA CYS A 391 17.99 4.44 -3.74
C CYS A 391 17.76 5.78 -3.04
N PHE A 392 16.60 6.38 -3.24
CA PHE A 392 16.14 7.51 -2.43
C PHE A 392 15.30 6.99 -1.27
N LEU A 393 15.55 7.52 -0.08
CA LEU A 393 14.87 7.12 1.14
C LEU A 393 14.76 8.32 2.08
N GLY A 394 13.74 8.31 2.93
CA GLY A 394 13.57 9.30 4.00
C GLY A 394 13.57 8.64 5.39
N ASP A 395 13.30 9.44 6.41
CA ASP A 395 13.30 9.02 7.83
C ASP A 395 12.48 7.75 8.06
N GLY A 396 11.26 7.72 7.53
CA GLY A 396 10.36 6.57 7.69
C GLY A 396 10.91 5.25 7.13
N CYS A 397 11.75 5.29 6.09
CA CYS A 397 12.44 4.07 5.63
C CYS A 397 13.53 3.64 6.61
N LEU A 398 14.23 4.59 7.25
CA LEU A 398 15.34 4.31 8.16
C LEU A 398 14.90 3.85 9.55
N MET A 399 13.65 4.16 9.93
CA MET A 399 13.00 3.63 11.15
C MET A 399 12.55 2.17 10.99
N GLU A 400 12.27 1.73 9.75
CA GLU A 400 11.77 0.38 9.49
C GLU A 400 12.88 -0.68 9.66
N GLY A 401 12.60 -1.72 10.45
CA GLY A 401 13.59 -2.76 10.79
C GLY A 401 14.16 -3.48 9.58
N VAL A 402 13.34 -3.69 8.54
CA VAL A 402 13.77 -4.33 7.28
C VAL A 402 14.88 -3.55 6.56
N ALA A 403 14.90 -2.22 6.68
CA ALA A 403 15.97 -1.42 6.11
C ALA A 403 17.29 -1.61 6.88
N SER A 404 17.23 -1.79 8.21
CA SER A 404 18.41 -2.10 9.01
C SER A 404 18.98 -3.48 8.69
N GLU A 405 18.13 -4.49 8.52
CA GLU A 405 18.55 -5.83 8.07
C GLU A 405 19.24 -5.78 6.71
N ALA A 406 18.61 -5.12 5.73
CA ALA A 406 19.13 -4.98 4.38
C ALA A 406 20.44 -4.19 4.35
N SER A 407 20.53 -3.09 5.09
CA SER A 407 21.73 -2.25 5.15
C SER A 407 22.90 -2.94 5.84
N SER A 408 22.64 -3.67 6.93
CA SER A 408 23.65 -4.53 7.58
C SER A 408 24.22 -5.57 6.60
N LEU A 409 23.34 -6.27 5.87
CA LEU A 409 23.74 -7.26 4.87
C LEU A 409 24.52 -6.62 3.71
N ALA A 410 24.09 -5.47 3.20
CA ALA A 410 24.76 -4.79 2.09
C ALA A 410 26.18 -4.34 2.45
N GLY A 411 26.38 -3.87 3.67
CA GLY A 411 27.70 -3.51 4.19
C GLY A 411 28.59 -4.73 4.35
N HIS A 412 28.08 -5.82 4.91
CA HIS A 412 28.78 -7.11 4.98
C HIS A 412 29.20 -7.62 3.59
N LEU A 413 28.34 -7.47 2.60
CA LEU A 413 28.59 -7.90 1.21
C LEU A 413 29.42 -6.92 0.38
N GLN A 414 29.82 -5.77 0.93
CA GLN A 414 30.66 -4.78 0.26
C GLN A 414 30.11 -4.32 -1.10
N LEU A 415 28.80 -4.07 -1.17
CA LEU A 415 28.10 -3.70 -2.41
C LEU A 415 28.43 -2.26 -2.88
N GLY A 416 29.64 -2.02 -3.39
CA GLY A 416 30.09 -0.70 -3.87
C GLY A 416 29.42 -0.17 -5.14
N ASN A 417 28.47 -0.93 -5.69
CA ASN A 417 27.56 -0.50 -6.74
C ASN A 417 26.24 0.09 -6.20
N LEU A 418 26.02 0.08 -4.88
CA LEU A 418 24.83 0.62 -4.22
C LEU A 418 25.09 2.00 -3.62
N ILE A 419 24.28 2.98 -4.02
CA ILE A 419 24.32 4.35 -3.50
C ILE A 419 22.94 4.75 -2.99
N CYS A 420 22.80 4.87 -1.68
CA CYS A 420 21.59 5.35 -1.03
C CYS A 420 21.70 6.85 -0.76
N VAL A 421 20.63 7.61 -1.00
CA VAL A 421 20.53 9.04 -0.69
C VAL A 421 19.40 9.24 0.29
N TYR A 422 19.76 9.70 1.47
CA TYR A 422 18.84 9.93 2.56
C TYR A 422 18.43 11.40 2.57
N ASP A 423 17.14 11.63 2.32
CA ASP A 423 16.45 12.91 2.51
C ASP A 423 16.30 13.19 4.02
N ASP A 424 17.31 13.84 4.59
CA ASP A 424 17.40 14.18 6.01
C ASP A 424 16.72 15.53 6.26
N ASN A 425 15.38 15.52 6.21
CA ASN A 425 14.56 16.73 6.26
C ASN A 425 13.96 17.03 7.65
N HIS A 426 14.19 16.14 8.62
CA HIS A 426 13.77 16.24 10.02
C HIS A 426 12.26 16.16 10.27
N ILE A 427 11.47 15.77 9.27
CA ILE A 427 10.02 15.69 9.35
C ILE A 427 9.52 14.31 8.95
N SER A 428 8.65 13.75 9.79
CA SER A 428 7.79 12.61 9.45
C SER A 428 6.31 13.04 9.47
N ILE A 429 5.40 12.12 9.16
CA ILE A 429 3.93 12.36 9.24
C ILE A 429 3.53 13.00 10.57
N ASP A 430 4.14 12.57 11.67
CA ASP A 430 3.74 12.94 13.02
C ASP A 430 4.36 14.25 13.53
N GLY A 431 5.21 14.90 12.73
CA GLY A 431 5.94 16.11 13.15
C GLY A 431 7.44 15.99 12.98
N ASP A 432 8.14 16.82 13.74
CA ASP A 432 9.59 16.74 13.92
C ASP A 432 10.01 15.34 14.36
N ILE A 433 11.00 14.75 13.69
CA ILE A 433 11.48 13.40 13.98
C ILE A 433 12.05 13.26 15.39
N ASP A 434 12.46 14.35 16.06
CA ASP A 434 12.99 14.32 17.42
C ASP A 434 12.03 13.67 18.43
N CYS A 435 10.72 13.62 18.12
CA CYS A 435 9.75 12.94 18.97
C CYS A 435 9.84 11.40 18.95
N THR A 436 10.52 10.81 17.95
CA THR A 436 10.55 9.35 17.74
C THR A 436 11.84 8.77 17.16
N PHE A 437 12.73 9.59 16.59
CA PHE A 437 13.91 9.15 15.84
C PHE A 437 15.07 10.14 16.01
N THR A 438 15.82 9.95 17.10
CA THR A 438 16.94 10.81 17.55
C THR A 438 18.30 10.11 17.51
N GLU A 439 18.38 8.98 16.81
CA GLU A 439 19.63 8.22 16.67
C GLU A 439 20.61 8.90 15.70
N ASP A 440 21.88 8.50 15.82
CA ASP A 440 22.92 8.92 14.88
C ASP A 440 22.95 7.97 13.69
N VAL A 441 22.19 8.32 12.65
CA VAL A 441 22.11 7.55 11.39
C VAL A 441 23.48 7.36 10.74
N VAL A 442 24.35 8.40 10.79
CA VAL A 442 25.70 8.33 10.23
C VAL A 442 26.48 7.24 10.93
N LYS A 443 26.54 7.27 12.26
CA LYS A 443 27.24 6.23 13.03
C LYS A 443 26.65 4.84 12.83
N ARG A 444 25.32 4.72 12.72
CA ARG A 444 24.68 3.42 12.43
C ARG A 444 25.16 2.87 11.08
N TYR A 445 25.18 3.67 10.03
CA TYR A 445 25.64 3.23 8.71
C TYR A 445 27.15 2.96 8.66
N GLU A 446 27.97 3.78 9.30
CA GLU A 446 29.40 3.49 9.48
C GLU A 446 29.61 2.15 10.20
N SER A 447 28.80 1.84 11.22
CA SER A 447 28.87 0.56 11.94
C SER A 447 28.50 -0.66 11.08
N TYR A 448 27.67 -0.47 10.05
CA TYR A 448 27.39 -1.51 9.05
C TYR A 448 28.51 -1.67 8.02
N GLY A 449 29.52 -0.80 8.02
CA GLY A 449 30.62 -0.81 7.04
C GLY A 449 30.33 0.00 5.76
N TRP A 450 29.39 0.95 5.81
CA TRP A 450 29.10 1.82 4.69
C TRP A 450 30.08 2.98 4.60
N HIS A 451 30.26 3.49 3.38
CA HIS A 451 30.86 4.80 3.16
C HIS A 451 29.78 5.87 3.33
N VAL A 452 29.95 6.80 4.28
CA VAL A 452 28.94 7.83 4.57
C VAL A 452 29.46 9.20 4.17
N LEU A 453 28.64 9.94 3.44
CA LEU A 453 28.86 11.32 3.02
C LEU A 453 27.72 12.19 3.55
N THR A 454 28.00 13.46 3.81
CA THR A 454 26.99 14.44 4.23
C THR A 454 27.03 15.64 3.28
N VAL A 455 25.85 16.14 2.91
CA VAL A 455 25.65 17.40 2.21
C VAL A 455 24.73 18.26 3.07
N ASP A 456 25.24 19.39 3.55
CA ASP A 456 24.55 20.24 4.53
C ASP A 456 23.49 21.17 3.90
N ASP A 457 23.62 21.49 2.61
CA ASP A 457 22.64 22.27 1.84
C ASP A 457 22.15 21.48 0.62
N GLY A 458 21.11 20.68 0.82
CA GLY A 458 20.43 19.94 -0.24
C GLY A 458 19.42 20.75 -1.04
N ASP A 459 19.05 21.95 -0.58
CA ASP A 459 18.06 22.79 -1.26
C ASP A 459 18.71 23.62 -2.38
N GLY A 460 19.95 24.10 -2.15
CA GLY A 460 20.66 25.02 -3.06
C GLY A 460 21.98 24.52 -3.63
N ASP A 461 22.73 23.66 -2.94
CA ASP A 461 24.10 23.31 -3.32
C ASP A 461 24.19 22.09 -4.25
N LEU A 462 23.79 22.29 -5.51
CA LEU A 462 23.83 21.25 -6.55
C LEU A 462 25.26 20.71 -6.80
N GLU A 463 26.29 21.51 -6.55
CA GLU A 463 27.68 21.10 -6.78
C GLU A 463 28.19 20.21 -5.64
N ALA A 464 27.82 20.48 -4.38
CA ALA A 464 28.09 19.58 -3.27
C ALA A 464 27.37 18.23 -3.45
N ILE A 465 26.10 18.25 -3.88
CA ILE A 465 25.36 17.02 -4.21
C ILE A 465 26.08 16.23 -5.32
N ALA A 466 26.51 16.91 -6.39
CA ALA A 466 27.24 16.27 -7.48
C ALA A 466 28.59 15.71 -7.02
N ALA A 467 29.33 16.45 -6.19
CA ALA A 467 30.58 15.98 -5.62
C ALA A 467 30.38 14.72 -4.76
N ALA A 468 29.29 14.66 -3.98
CA ALA A 468 28.95 13.50 -3.17
C ALA A 468 28.64 12.26 -4.02
N PHE A 469 27.82 12.38 -5.07
CA PHE A 469 27.56 11.28 -6.01
C PHE A 469 28.85 10.80 -6.68
N LYS A 470 29.69 11.73 -7.16
CA LYS A 470 30.97 11.40 -7.78
C LYS A 470 31.88 10.64 -6.80
N ALA A 471 31.99 11.10 -5.56
CA ALA A 471 32.77 10.44 -4.52
C ALA A 471 32.23 9.05 -4.19
N ALA A 472 30.91 8.89 -4.03
CA ALA A 472 30.25 7.61 -3.81
C ALA A 472 30.54 6.61 -4.93
N GLN A 473 30.50 7.04 -6.20
CA GLN A 473 30.82 6.18 -7.34
C GLN A 473 32.28 5.71 -7.39
N GLN A 474 33.22 6.39 -6.72
CA GLN A 474 34.62 5.96 -6.64
C GLN A 474 34.86 4.86 -5.59
N VAL A 475 33.98 4.72 -4.61
CA VAL A 475 34.09 3.69 -3.58
C VAL A 475 33.49 2.39 -4.09
N LYS A 476 34.33 1.37 -4.25
CA LYS A 476 33.95 0.09 -4.88
C LYS A 476 33.84 -1.08 -3.91
N ASP A 477 34.37 -0.93 -2.71
CA ASP A 477 34.45 -1.96 -1.66
C ASP A 477 33.45 -1.75 -0.52
N LYS A 478 32.58 -0.73 -0.62
CA LYS A 478 31.53 -0.42 0.36
C LYS A 478 30.32 0.20 -0.33
N PRO A 479 29.09 -0.15 0.06
CA PRO A 479 27.93 0.66 -0.32
C PRO A 479 28.05 2.07 0.26
N SER A 480 27.46 3.06 -0.41
CA SER A 480 27.52 4.47 0.02
C SER A 480 26.16 4.98 0.49
N LEU A 481 26.14 5.73 1.60
CA LEU A 481 25.01 6.54 2.05
C LEU A 481 25.39 8.02 1.92
N ILE A 482 24.59 8.79 1.19
CA ILE A 482 24.70 10.25 1.12
C ILE A 482 23.55 10.83 1.95
N LYS A 483 23.85 11.38 3.12
CA LYS A 483 22.90 12.12 3.96
C LYS A 483 22.80 13.54 3.43
N VAL A 484 21.63 13.92 2.91
CA VAL A 484 21.40 15.24 2.32
C VAL A 484 20.40 15.98 3.21
N ARG A 485 20.86 17.06 3.83
CA ARG A 485 20.00 17.94 4.61
C ARG A 485 19.14 18.77 3.68
N THR A 486 17.82 18.61 3.74
CA THR A 486 16.87 19.36 2.90
C THR A 486 15.80 20.04 3.74
N THR A 487 15.03 20.93 3.13
CA THR A 487 13.80 21.45 3.72
C THR A 487 12.59 20.82 3.04
N ILE A 488 11.79 20.05 3.78
CA ILE A 488 10.52 19.51 3.26
C ILE A 488 9.61 20.64 2.79
N GLY A 489 8.96 20.49 1.64
CA GLY A 489 8.11 21.53 1.05
C GLY A 489 8.82 22.84 0.67
N TYR A 490 10.15 22.83 0.48
CA TYR A 490 10.95 24.03 0.18
C TYR A 490 10.25 24.96 -0.81
N GLY A 491 10.06 26.23 -0.42
CA GLY A 491 9.33 27.20 -1.22
C GLY A 491 7.94 27.54 -0.70
N SER A 492 7.24 26.56 -0.11
CA SER A 492 5.90 26.73 0.49
C SER A 492 5.93 27.61 1.73
N LEU A 493 4.80 28.26 2.04
CA LEU A 493 4.55 28.90 3.34
C LEU A 493 4.65 27.93 4.52
N LEU A 494 4.46 26.63 4.27
CA LEU A 494 4.49 25.55 5.25
C LEU A 494 5.78 24.72 5.19
N GLN A 495 6.81 25.19 4.48
CA GLN A 495 8.10 24.51 4.39
C GLN A 495 8.68 24.19 5.79
N GLY A 496 9.33 23.04 5.94
CA GLY A 496 9.90 22.60 7.21
C GLY A 496 8.87 22.10 8.24
N THR A 497 7.61 21.86 7.83
CA THR A 497 6.57 21.36 8.73
C THR A 497 5.96 20.06 8.21
N TYR A 498 5.42 19.22 9.10
CA TYR A 498 4.68 18.01 8.70
C TYR A 498 3.43 18.31 7.87
N GLY A 499 2.95 19.56 7.88
CA GLY A 499 1.79 19.99 7.08
C GLY A 499 1.99 19.89 5.58
N VAL A 500 3.23 19.75 5.10
CA VAL A 500 3.58 19.56 3.67
C VAL A 500 4.04 18.14 3.33
N HIS A 501 3.98 17.19 4.26
CA HIS A 501 4.44 15.80 4.08
C HIS A 501 3.42 14.89 3.39
N GLY A 502 2.15 15.26 3.47
CA GLY A 502 1.11 14.42 2.92
C GLY A 502 -0.11 15.20 2.49
N ASN A 503 -0.02 16.50 2.17
CA ASN A 503 -1.17 17.39 1.91
C ASN A 503 -0.95 18.25 0.66
N PRO A 504 -1.96 18.44 -0.23
CA PRO A 504 -1.76 19.36 -1.34
C PRO A 504 -1.62 20.77 -0.79
N LEU A 505 -0.69 21.53 -1.36
CA LEU A 505 -0.58 22.95 -1.04
C LEU A 505 -1.88 23.65 -1.43
N LYS A 506 -2.26 24.67 -0.65
CA LYS A 506 -3.43 25.50 -0.96
C LYS A 506 -3.17 26.33 -2.22
N GLU A 507 -4.22 26.71 -2.95
CA GLU A 507 -4.09 27.50 -4.20
C GLU A 507 -3.20 28.73 -4.03
N GLU A 508 -3.39 29.50 -2.96
CA GLU A 508 -2.56 30.69 -2.70
C GLU A 508 -1.09 30.33 -2.41
N ASP A 509 -0.84 29.21 -1.73
CA ASP A 509 0.52 28.75 -1.47
C ASP A 509 1.20 28.27 -2.77
N ILE A 510 0.48 27.53 -3.63
CA ILE A 510 0.95 27.16 -4.98
C ILE A 510 1.30 28.41 -5.79
N ARG A 511 0.43 29.42 -5.75
CA ARG A 511 0.63 30.71 -6.44
C ARG A 511 1.94 31.36 -5.99
N LEU A 512 2.19 31.40 -4.69
CA LEU A 512 3.39 31.99 -4.10
C LEU A 512 4.65 31.17 -4.40
N VAL A 513 4.56 29.83 -4.36
CA VAL A 513 5.65 28.93 -4.76
C VAL A 513 6.05 29.20 -6.21
N LYS A 514 5.07 29.27 -7.12
CA LYS A 514 5.32 29.57 -8.54
C LYS A 514 6.02 30.92 -8.72
N LEU A 515 5.49 31.98 -8.09
CA LEU A 515 6.10 33.30 -8.13
C LEU A 515 7.54 33.30 -7.58
N LYS A 516 7.76 32.62 -6.44
CA LYS A 516 9.09 32.50 -5.81
C LYS A 516 10.10 31.83 -6.74
N PHE A 517 9.66 30.87 -7.54
CA PHE A 517 10.51 30.17 -8.52
C PHE A 517 10.44 30.73 -9.93
N GLY A 518 9.81 31.90 -10.14
CA GLY A 518 9.78 32.59 -11.44
C GLY A 518 8.83 32.00 -12.49
N PHE A 519 7.81 31.24 -12.06
CA PHE A 519 6.76 30.68 -12.91
C PHE A 519 5.49 31.54 -12.91
N ASP A 520 4.68 31.39 -13.96
CA ASP A 520 3.36 32.03 -14.06
C ASP A 520 2.37 31.42 -13.05
N PRO A 521 1.84 32.22 -12.10
CA PRO A 521 1.01 31.77 -10.96
C PRO A 521 -0.25 30.98 -11.32
#